data_AF-A0A7U4ZZP0-F1
#
_entry.id   AF-A0A7U4ZZP0-F1
#
_cell.length_a   1.000
_cell.length_b   1.000
_cell.length_c   1.000
_cell.angle_alpha   90.00
_cell.angle_beta   90.00
_cell.angle_gamma   90.00
#
_symmetry.space_group_name_H-M   'P 1'
#
loop_
_entity.id
_entity.type
_entity.pdbx_description
1 polymer ?
#
loop_
_entity_poly.entity_id
_entity_poly.type
_entity_poly.pdbx_seq_one_letter_code
_entity_poly.pdbx_strand_id
1 'polypeptide(L)'
;MTPKDILQYVSSISANQYFVKRPTSTDNIPPVKIEEMRQKWQDIVLLHGVTSGRKIKSGQATYIWLYRNDQNWLLTFNSKHLSKPQVRKNKVNWPIRDFSITKELFKILYRSNDDLACPRMSKSWFLNQLSKGNSISKNLHQLPLSSKFLSTYSEDTIAYQIRRITHAMIRLGYTEYSTKDRWRILRLAGLSKERITQEAQIFLNMICEKIYAY
;
A
#
# COMPACT_ATOMS: atom_id res chain seq x y z
N MET A 1 21.05 -27.98 -11.68
CA MET A 1 21.81 -27.33 -10.60
C MET A 1 20.80 -26.82 -9.58
N THR A 2 20.74 -27.44 -8.41
CA THR A 2 19.76 -27.11 -7.38
C THR A 2 20.22 -25.89 -6.58
N PRO A 3 19.33 -25.11 -5.94
CA PRO A 3 19.72 -23.97 -5.10
C PRO A 3 20.74 -24.33 -4.02
N LYS A 4 20.73 -25.58 -3.57
CA LYS A 4 21.65 -26.13 -2.57
C LYS A 4 23.08 -26.22 -3.11
N ASP A 5 23.22 -26.66 -4.36
CA ASP A 5 24.51 -26.80 -5.04
C ASP A 5 25.17 -25.42 -5.27
N ILE A 6 24.37 -24.40 -5.55
CA ILE A 6 24.84 -23.01 -5.72
C ILE A 6 25.38 -22.47 -4.40
N LEU A 7 24.65 -22.67 -3.30
CA LEU A 7 25.08 -22.21 -1.96
C LEU A 7 26.36 -22.91 -1.51
N GLN A 8 26.49 -24.20 -1.80
CA GLN A 8 27.67 -24.99 -1.45
C GLN A 8 28.89 -24.55 -2.27
N TYR A 9 28.70 -24.28 -3.57
CA TYR A 9 29.74 -23.69 -4.42
C TYR A 9 30.20 -22.31 -3.92
N VAL A 10 29.26 -21.41 -3.62
CA VAL A 10 29.59 -20.07 -3.10
C VAL A 10 30.33 -20.14 -1.76
N SER A 11 29.97 -21.09 -0.89
CA SER A 11 30.65 -21.31 0.39
C SER A 11 32.07 -21.87 0.26
N SER A 12 32.38 -22.53 -0.87
CA SER A 12 33.70 -23.10 -1.16
C SER A 12 34.69 -22.07 -1.69
N ILE A 13 34.21 -20.89 -2.11
CA ILE A 13 35.06 -19.77 -2.50
C ILE A 13 35.59 -19.12 -1.22
N SER A 14 36.86 -19.36 -0.90
CA SER A 14 37.56 -18.62 0.14
C SER A 14 37.52 -17.13 -0.23
N ALA A 15 36.83 -16.34 0.60
CA ALA A 15 36.86 -14.89 0.48
C ALA A 15 38.28 -14.43 0.84
N ASN A 16 39.13 -14.24 -0.17
CA ASN A 16 40.38 -13.52 -0.01
C ASN A 16 40.04 -12.09 0.44
N GLN A 17 40.01 -11.89 1.76
CA GLN A 17 39.76 -10.62 2.42
C GLN A 17 40.98 -9.70 2.41
N TYR A 18 41.89 -9.90 1.46
CA TYR A 18 42.97 -8.96 1.19
C TYR A 18 42.39 -7.74 0.49
N PHE A 19 41.72 -6.88 1.26
CA PHE A 19 41.69 -5.47 0.91
C PHE A 19 43.13 -5.00 0.95
N VAL A 20 43.76 -4.90 -0.22
CA VAL A 20 45.01 -4.15 -0.37
C VAL A 20 44.65 -2.70 -0.05
N LYS A 21 44.75 -2.32 1.23
CA LYS A 21 44.95 -0.92 1.58
C LYS A 21 46.28 -0.58 0.94
N ARG A 22 46.26 0.01 -0.26
CA ARG A 22 47.47 0.61 -0.82
C ARG A 22 47.95 1.59 0.25
N PRO A 23 49.16 1.42 0.81
CA PRO A 23 49.72 2.46 1.63
C PRO A 23 49.92 3.66 0.70
N THR A 24 49.04 4.65 0.79
CA THR A 24 49.33 5.96 0.23
C THR A 24 50.47 6.49 1.08
N SER A 25 51.69 6.48 0.53
CA SER A 25 52.83 7.18 1.14
C SER A 25 52.37 8.60 1.43
N THR A 26 52.27 8.91 2.72
CA THR A 26 51.89 10.23 3.24
C THR A 26 53.12 11.13 3.37
N ASP A 27 54.30 10.62 3.00
CA ASP A 27 55.60 11.18 3.37
C ASP A 27 56.02 12.40 2.54
N ASN A 28 55.22 12.85 1.56
CA ASN A 28 55.59 13.92 0.63
C ASN A 28 54.48 14.96 0.34
N ILE A 29 53.41 15.02 1.15
CA ILE A 29 52.37 16.04 0.95
C ILE A 29 52.68 17.25 1.84
N PRO A 30 52.87 18.46 1.26
CA PRO A 30 53.10 19.65 2.06
C PRO A 30 51.93 19.89 3.02
N PRO A 31 52.18 20.22 4.30
CA PRO A 31 51.13 20.54 5.27
C PRO A 31 50.14 21.61 4.76
N VAL A 32 50.63 22.55 3.94
CA VAL A 32 49.84 23.61 3.29
C VAL A 32 48.70 23.03 2.44
N LYS A 33 48.95 21.97 1.67
CA LYS A 33 47.95 21.37 0.78
C LYS A 33 46.86 20.62 1.55
N ILE A 34 47.21 20.06 2.71
CA ILE A 34 46.23 19.40 3.60
C ILE A 34 45.27 20.46 4.13
N GLU A 35 45.79 21.58 4.62
CA GLU A 35 44.97 22.65 5.21
C GLU A 35 44.06 23.32 4.18
N GLU A 36 44.53 23.54 2.95
CA GLU A 36 43.66 24.01 1.86
C GLU A 36 42.47 23.07 1.58
N MET A 37 42.73 21.77 1.60
CA MET A 37 41.68 20.77 1.34
C MET A 37 40.72 20.65 2.51
N ARG A 38 41.21 20.81 3.75
CA ARG A 38 40.38 20.92 4.95
C ARG A 38 39.44 22.12 4.85
N GLN A 39 39.95 23.29 4.50
CA GLN A 39 39.15 24.51 4.35
C GLN A 39 38.06 24.32 3.29
N LYS A 40 38.41 23.82 2.10
CA LYS A 40 37.44 23.51 1.03
C LYS A 40 36.34 22.57 1.51
N TRP A 41 36.69 21.56 2.31
CA TRP A 41 35.70 20.64 2.86
C TRP A 41 34.81 21.30 3.92
N GLN A 42 35.39 22.12 4.80
CA GLN A 42 34.64 22.89 5.79
C GLN A 42 33.61 23.80 5.13
N ASP A 43 34.00 24.54 4.08
CA ASP A 43 33.11 25.45 3.36
C ASP A 43 31.93 24.69 2.72
N ILE A 44 32.19 23.52 2.12
CA ILE A 44 31.17 22.65 1.54
C ILE A 44 30.20 22.13 2.62
N VAL A 45 30.73 21.74 3.78
CA VAL A 45 29.93 21.24 4.90
C VAL A 45 29.11 22.37 5.53
N LEU A 46 29.65 23.58 5.64
CA LEU A 46 28.94 24.75 6.13
C LEU A 46 27.76 25.11 5.21
N LEU A 47 27.96 25.03 3.90
CA LEU A 47 26.96 25.44 2.92
C LEU A 47 25.89 24.37 2.65
N HIS A 48 26.26 23.09 2.64
CA HIS A 48 25.37 22.00 2.19
C HIS A 48 25.16 20.87 3.21
N GLY A 49 25.93 20.85 4.30
CA GLY A 49 25.99 19.74 5.23
C GLY A 49 26.77 18.53 4.69
N VAL A 50 27.22 17.66 5.59
CA VAL A 50 28.11 16.52 5.29
C VAL A 50 27.52 15.55 4.25
N THR A 51 26.22 15.27 4.31
CA THR A 51 25.55 14.27 3.45
C THR A 51 25.33 14.79 2.03
N SER A 52 24.89 16.04 1.88
CA SER A 52 24.67 16.64 0.56
C SER A 52 25.98 17.09 -0.06
N GLY A 53 26.91 17.63 0.75
CA GLY A 53 28.24 18.05 0.30
C GLY A 53 29.04 16.93 -0.37
N ARG A 54 28.92 15.68 0.13
CA ARG A 54 29.53 14.50 -0.51
C ARG A 54 29.01 14.19 -1.92
N LYS A 55 27.81 14.64 -2.27
CA LYS A 55 27.17 14.38 -3.58
C LYS A 55 27.49 15.44 -4.63
N ILE A 56 28.04 16.57 -4.23
CA ILE A 56 28.46 17.64 -5.15
C ILE A 56 29.79 17.24 -5.77
N LYS A 57 29.99 17.47 -7.07
CA LYS A 57 31.22 17.05 -7.79
C LYS A 57 32.51 17.55 -7.11
N SER A 58 32.56 18.83 -6.72
CA SER A 58 33.70 19.41 -5.99
C SER A 58 33.86 18.78 -4.61
N GLY A 59 32.77 18.58 -3.87
CA GLY A 59 32.79 17.95 -2.55
C GLY A 59 33.19 16.48 -2.59
N GLN A 60 32.79 15.73 -3.61
CA GLN A 60 33.19 14.34 -3.80
C GLN A 60 34.71 14.23 -4.00
N ALA A 61 35.28 15.09 -4.86
CA ALA A 61 36.72 15.12 -5.10
C ALA A 61 37.50 15.47 -3.81
N THR A 62 37.06 16.53 -3.09
CA THR A 62 37.68 16.96 -1.84
C THR A 62 37.59 15.88 -0.75
N TYR A 63 36.42 15.25 -0.61
CA TYR A 63 36.20 14.16 0.33
C TYR A 63 37.12 12.97 0.04
N ILE A 64 37.17 12.52 -1.22
CA ILE A 64 38.00 11.37 -1.62
C ILE A 64 39.49 11.66 -1.36
N TRP A 65 39.93 12.89 -1.64
CA TRP A 65 41.30 13.30 -1.39
C TRP A 65 41.62 13.30 0.11
N LEU A 66 40.79 13.94 0.94
CA LEU A 66 40.98 13.97 2.40
C LEU A 66 40.86 12.58 3.02
N TYR A 67 39.99 11.73 2.49
CA TYR A 67 39.86 10.35 2.97
C TYR A 67 41.13 9.53 2.78
N ARG A 68 41.93 9.85 1.75
CA ARG A 68 43.21 9.17 1.46
C ARG A 68 44.39 9.77 2.21
N ASN A 69 44.39 11.08 2.41
CA ASN A 69 45.57 11.81 2.89
C ASN A 69 45.43 12.33 4.32
N ASP A 70 44.22 12.44 4.86
CA ASP A 70 43.93 12.94 6.20
C ASP A 70 42.59 12.39 6.74
N GLN A 71 42.53 11.06 6.81
CA GLN A 71 41.30 10.33 7.13
C GLN A 71 40.78 10.64 8.53
N ASN A 72 41.68 10.70 9.53
CA ASN A 72 41.32 10.89 10.93
C ASN A 72 40.65 12.23 11.15
N TRP A 73 41.19 13.30 10.57
CA TRP A 73 40.58 14.62 10.64
C TRP A 73 39.21 14.62 9.96
N LEU A 74 39.10 14.07 8.76
CA LEU A 74 37.85 14.07 7.98
C LEU A 74 36.71 13.35 8.71
N LEU A 75 36.98 12.19 9.30
CA LEU A 75 35.99 11.42 10.03
C LEU A 75 35.58 12.11 11.34
N THR A 76 36.54 12.69 12.05
CA THR A 76 36.29 13.44 13.29
C THR A 76 35.51 14.73 13.03
N PHE A 77 35.80 15.43 11.94
CA PHE A 77 35.04 16.61 11.54
C PHE A 77 33.62 16.22 11.12
N ASN A 78 33.48 15.23 10.23
CA ASN A 78 32.16 14.81 9.75
C ASN A 78 31.25 14.31 10.88
N SER A 79 31.78 13.61 11.89
CA SER A 79 30.97 13.14 13.02
C SER A 79 30.36 14.29 13.83
N LYS A 80 31.07 15.41 13.96
CA LYS A 80 30.59 16.63 14.63
C LYS A 80 29.55 17.41 13.81
N HIS A 81 29.57 17.27 12.48
CA HIS A 81 28.74 18.03 11.55
C HIS A 81 27.66 17.19 10.84
N LEU A 82 27.45 15.94 11.25
CA LEU A 82 26.29 15.16 10.83
C LEU A 82 25.02 15.76 11.44
N SER A 83 24.13 16.28 10.59
CA SER A 83 22.80 16.66 11.03
C SER A 83 22.12 15.44 11.67
N LYS A 84 21.50 15.62 12.84
CA LYS A 84 20.65 14.59 13.45
C LYS A 84 19.61 14.16 12.40
N PRO A 85 19.33 12.85 12.23
CA PRO A 85 18.27 12.42 11.34
C PRO A 85 17.00 13.16 11.71
N GLN A 86 16.38 13.85 10.75
CA GLN A 86 15.07 14.43 10.99
C GLN A 86 14.14 13.30 11.43
N VAL A 87 13.64 13.41 12.66
CA VAL A 87 12.59 12.52 13.16
C VAL A 87 11.42 12.68 12.19
N ARG A 88 11.11 11.63 11.44
CA ARG A 88 10.03 11.64 10.45
C ARG A 88 8.73 12.09 11.15
N LYS A 89 8.24 13.28 10.83
CA LYS A 89 6.94 13.79 11.30
C LYS A 89 5.78 13.13 10.55
N ASN A 90 5.69 11.80 10.58
CA ASN A 90 4.55 11.08 10.01
C ASN A 90 3.76 10.38 11.12
N LYS A 91 3.34 11.13 12.13
CA LYS A 91 2.34 10.62 13.08
C LYS A 91 0.98 10.87 12.46
N VAL A 92 0.49 9.89 11.70
CA VAL A 92 -0.87 9.92 11.17
C VAL A 92 -1.83 10.02 12.37
N ASN A 93 -2.70 11.03 12.36
CA ASN A 93 -3.78 11.11 13.34
C ASN A 93 -4.87 10.11 12.94
N TRP A 94 -4.81 8.91 13.51
CA TRP A 94 -5.71 7.81 13.19
C TRP A 94 -7.18 8.12 13.47
N PRO A 95 -7.57 8.72 14.61
CA PRO A 95 -8.97 9.10 14.85
C PRO A 95 -9.56 10.03 13.78
N ILE A 96 -8.85 11.11 13.43
CA ILE A 96 -9.33 12.07 12.41
C ILE A 96 -9.43 11.38 11.05
N ARG A 97 -8.43 10.55 10.71
CA ARG A 97 -8.41 9.80 9.46
C ARG A 97 -9.56 8.80 9.38
N ASP A 98 -9.82 8.06 10.46
CA ASP A 98 -10.89 7.07 10.52
C ASP A 98 -12.26 7.72 10.37
N PHE A 99 -12.50 8.84 11.05
CA PHE A 99 -13.71 9.63 10.88
C PHE A 99 -13.90 10.09 9.42
N SER A 100 -12.84 10.64 8.81
CA SER A 100 -12.90 11.11 7.42
C SER A 100 -13.21 9.96 6.44
N ILE A 101 -12.56 8.81 6.61
CA ILE A 101 -12.79 7.63 5.76
C ILE A 101 -14.21 7.12 5.94
N THR A 102 -14.68 7.02 7.19
CA THR A 102 -16.05 6.56 7.49
C THR A 102 -17.09 7.47 6.84
N LYS A 103 -16.88 8.80 6.87
CA LYS A 103 -17.75 9.76 6.20
C LYS A 103 -17.77 9.56 4.68
N GLU A 104 -16.63 9.30 4.05
CA GLU A 104 -16.56 8.98 2.62
C GLU A 104 -17.28 7.66 2.29
N LEU A 105 -17.11 6.64 3.13
CA LEU A 105 -17.78 5.35 2.98
C LEU A 105 -19.31 5.48 3.04
N PHE A 106 -19.87 6.29 3.94
CA PHE A 106 -21.30 6.58 3.96
C PHE A 106 -21.78 7.30 2.69
N LYS A 107 -21.01 8.28 2.18
CA LYS A 107 -21.35 8.92 0.90
C LYS A 107 -21.40 7.91 -0.25
N ILE A 108 -20.45 6.96 -0.26
CA ILE A 108 -20.41 5.87 -1.24
C ILE A 108 -21.62 4.94 -1.10
N LEU A 109 -22.02 4.60 0.13
CA LEU A 109 -23.21 3.79 0.38
C LEU A 109 -24.47 4.47 -0.16
N TYR A 110 -24.71 5.72 0.24
CA TYR A 110 -25.94 6.42 -0.13
C TYR A 110 -26.06 6.65 -1.63
N ARG A 111 -24.98 7.04 -2.32
CA ARG A 111 -25.01 7.21 -3.79
C ARG A 111 -25.25 5.90 -4.56
N SER A 112 -24.99 4.75 -3.93
CA SER A 112 -25.10 3.44 -4.57
C SER A 112 -26.39 2.70 -4.19
N ASN A 113 -27.11 3.17 -3.19
CA ASN A 113 -28.34 2.54 -2.72
C ASN A 113 -29.48 2.60 -3.76
N ASP A 114 -29.47 3.63 -4.62
CA ASP A 114 -30.48 3.80 -5.68
C ASP A 114 -30.21 2.92 -6.92
N ASP A 115 -28.98 2.41 -7.07
CA ASP A 115 -28.59 1.57 -8.20
C ASP A 115 -28.63 0.08 -7.82
N LEU A 116 -29.80 -0.54 -8.01
CA LEU A 116 -29.98 -1.98 -7.81
C LEU A 116 -29.18 -2.85 -8.79
N ALA A 117 -28.66 -2.27 -9.89
CA ALA A 117 -27.82 -2.96 -10.85
C ALA A 117 -26.32 -2.90 -10.51
N CYS A 118 -25.93 -2.12 -9.49
CA CYS A 118 -24.53 -1.93 -9.15
C CYS A 118 -23.84 -3.26 -8.78
N PRO A 119 -22.51 -3.38 -8.98
CA PRO A 119 -21.76 -4.54 -8.53
C PRO A 119 -21.93 -4.79 -7.03
N ARG A 120 -21.58 -6.01 -6.57
CA ARG A 120 -21.67 -6.34 -5.15
C ARG A 120 -20.90 -5.33 -4.31
N MET A 121 -21.58 -4.73 -3.33
CA MET A 121 -21.00 -3.77 -2.40
C MET A 121 -20.18 -4.48 -1.31
N SER A 122 -19.15 -5.22 -1.73
CA SER A 122 -18.23 -5.92 -0.82
C SER A 122 -17.24 -4.97 -0.16
N LYS A 123 -16.53 -5.45 0.88
CA LYS A 123 -15.46 -4.68 1.54
C LYS A 123 -14.44 -4.14 0.53
N SER A 124 -13.99 -4.99 -0.39
CA SER A 124 -13.04 -4.62 -1.44
C SER A 124 -13.64 -3.60 -2.40
N TRP A 125 -14.92 -3.74 -2.75
CA TRP A 125 -15.61 -2.78 -3.61
C TRP A 125 -15.62 -1.39 -2.97
N PHE A 126 -16.04 -1.27 -1.70
CA PHE A 126 -16.01 -0.01 -0.96
C PHE A 126 -14.60 0.60 -0.88
N LEU A 127 -13.58 -0.22 -0.56
CA LEU A 127 -12.20 0.25 -0.46
C LEU A 127 -11.66 0.74 -1.81
N ASN A 128 -12.04 0.11 -2.91
CA ASN A 128 -11.64 0.53 -4.27
C ASN A 128 -12.28 1.84 -4.72
N GLN A 129 -13.36 2.29 -4.07
CA GLN A 129 -13.95 3.61 -4.31
C GLN A 129 -13.14 4.75 -3.66
N LEU A 130 -12.20 4.43 -2.76
CA LEU A 130 -11.40 5.41 -2.02
C LEU A 130 -10.04 5.62 -2.70
N SER A 131 -9.56 6.87 -2.73
CA SER A 131 -8.28 7.25 -3.36
C SER A 131 -7.05 6.46 -2.85
N LYS A 132 -7.08 5.98 -1.61
CA LYS A 132 -5.99 5.22 -0.96
C LYS A 132 -6.47 3.88 -0.40
N GLY A 133 -7.42 3.23 -1.08
CA GLY A 133 -8.04 1.96 -0.67
C GLY A 133 -7.06 0.91 -0.15
N ASN A 134 -5.98 0.65 -0.90
CA ASN A 134 -4.95 -0.33 -0.49
C ASN A 134 -4.25 0.04 0.83
N SER A 135 -3.93 1.32 1.02
CA SER A 135 -3.31 1.79 2.26
C SER A 135 -4.28 1.70 3.44
N ILE A 136 -5.56 2.01 3.21
CA ILE A 136 -6.63 1.91 4.20
C ILE A 136 -6.81 0.45 4.60
N SER A 137 -6.93 -0.46 3.63
CA SER A 137 -7.08 -1.89 3.86
C SER A 137 -6.00 -2.46 4.77
N LYS A 138 -4.73 -2.10 4.53
CA LYS A 138 -3.58 -2.56 5.33
C LYS A 138 -3.59 -2.01 6.77
N ASN A 139 -4.25 -0.88 6.99
CA ASN A 139 -4.28 -0.20 8.28
C ASN A 139 -5.67 -0.24 8.95
N LEU A 140 -6.58 -1.12 8.51
CA LEU A 140 -7.93 -1.22 9.08
C LEU A 140 -7.95 -1.49 10.59
N HIS A 141 -6.92 -2.14 11.13
CA HIS A 141 -6.76 -2.35 12.57
C HIS A 141 -6.62 -1.04 13.37
N GLN A 142 -6.23 0.07 12.73
CA GLN A 142 -6.14 1.42 13.33
C GLN A 142 -7.37 2.28 13.02
N LEU A 143 -8.37 1.71 12.32
CA LEU A 143 -9.55 2.40 11.80
C LEU A 143 -10.84 1.69 12.26
N PRO A 144 -11.15 1.68 13.57
CA PRO A 144 -12.28 0.94 14.11
C PRO A 144 -13.65 1.33 13.53
N LEU A 145 -13.89 2.62 13.25
CA LEU A 145 -15.15 3.09 12.66
C LEU A 145 -15.29 2.60 11.23
N SER A 146 -14.23 2.75 10.43
CA SER A 146 -14.21 2.25 9.04
C SER A 146 -14.35 0.73 8.99
N SER A 147 -13.68 0.01 9.91
CA SER A 147 -13.80 -1.44 10.04
C SER A 147 -15.22 -1.86 10.41
N LYS A 148 -15.85 -1.18 11.37
CA LYS A 148 -17.24 -1.43 11.76
C LYS A 148 -18.21 -1.15 10.61
N PHE A 149 -18.02 -0.06 9.88
CA PHE A 149 -18.78 0.23 8.66
C PHE A 149 -18.67 -0.94 7.67
N LEU A 150 -17.45 -1.36 7.32
CA LEU A 150 -17.22 -2.40 6.32
C LEU A 150 -17.80 -3.75 6.75
N SER A 151 -17.83 -4.06 8.04
CA SER A 151 -18.48 -5.29 8.53
C SER A 151 -20.00 -5.23 8.53
N THR A 152 -20.58 -4.04 8.63
CA THR A 152 -22.02 -3.84 8.80
C THR A 152 -22.72 -3.64 7.47
N TYR A 153 -22.11 -2.90 6.55
CA TYR A 153 -22.73 -2.46 5.29
C TYR A 153 -22.20 -3.19 4.06
N SER A 154 -21.22 -4.09 4.20
CA SER A 154 -20.80 -4.89 3.05
C SER A 154 -21.79 -5.99 2.75
N GLU A 155 -22.18 -6.10 1.49
CA GLU A 155 -23.02 -7.19 1.01
C GLU A 155 -22.24 -8.51 1.04
N ASP A 156 -22.86 -9.52 1.65
CA ASP A 156 -22.46 -10.90 1.44
C ASP A 156 -22.96 -11.42 0.08
N THR A 157 -22.66 -12.67 -0.23
CA THR A 157 -23.07 -13.27 -1.50
C THR A 157 -24.59 -13.45 -1.57
N ILE A 158 -25.23 -13.78 -0.45
CA ILE A 158 -26.67 -14.06 -0.38
C ILE A 158 -27.47 -12.79 -0.67
N ALA A 159 -27.21 -11.71 0.09
CA ALA A 159 -27.87 -10.41 -0.07
C ALA A 159 -27.68 -9.86 -1.49
N TYR A 160 -26.47 -10.01 -2.06
CA TYR A 160 -26.21 -9.59 -3.43
C TYR A 160 -27.04 -10.37 -4.46
N GLN A 161 -27.19 -11.68 -4.29
CA GLN A 161 -28.03 -12.48 -5.19
C GLN A 161 -29.50 -12.14 -5.05
N ILE A 162 -30.00 -11.96 -3.82
CA ILE A 162 -31.37 -11.50 -3.55
C ILE A 162 -31.62 -10.13 -4.20
N ARG A 163 -30.70 -9.18 -4.08
CA ARG A 163 -30.80 -7.87 -4.75
C ARG A 163 -30.87 -8.01 -6.27
N ARG A 164 -30.03 -8.86 -6.88
CA ARG A 164 -30.06 -9.10 -8.34
C ARG A 164 -31.35 -9.76 -8.80
N ILE A 165 -31.89 -10.71 -8.03
CA ILE A 165 -33.21 -11.32 -8.27
C ILE A 165 -34.30 -10.26 -8.23
N THR A 166 -34.28 -9.42 -7.19
CA THR A 166 -35.24 -8.31 -7.00
C THR A 166 -35.18 -7.32 -8.17
N HIS A 167 -33.98 -6.90 -8.56
CA HIS A 167 -33.76 -6.03 -9.71
C HIS A 167 -34.28 -6.65 -11.02
N ALA A 168 -34.03 -7.96 -11.23
CA ALA A 168 -34.54 -8.67 -12.39
C ALA A 168 -36.08 -8.72 -12.42
N MET A 169 -36.73 -8.90 -11.28
CA MET A 169 -38.19 -8.87 -11.20
C MET A 169 -38.79 -7.51 -11.54
N ILE A 170 -38.21 -6.44 -10.98
CA ILE A 170 -38.63 -5.05 -11.28
C ILE A 170 -38.50 -4.79 -12.77
N ARG A 171 -37.37 -5.16 -13.37
CA ARG A 171 -37.11 -4.96 -14.81
C ARG A 171 -38.02 -5.80 -15.72
N LEU A 172 -38.49 -6.95 -15.24
CA LEU A 172 -39.48 -7.77 -15.95
C LEU A 172 -40.92 -7.28 -15.76
N GLY A 173 -41.15 -6.28 -14.89
CA GLY A 173 -42.48 -5.74 -14.64
C GLY A 173 -43.40 -6.69 -13.87
N TYR A 174 -42.84 -7.63 -13.10
CA TYR A 174 -43.66 -8.56 -12.33
C TYR A 174 -44.38 -7.84 -11.19
N THR A 175 -45.69 -8.01 -11.15
CA THR A 175 -46.57 -7.59 -10.05
C THR A 175 -46.85 -8.76 -9.10
N GLU A 176 -47.48 -8.49 -7.96
CA GLU A 176 -47.84 -9.51 -6.97
C GLU A 176 -48.64 -10.65 -7.60
N TYR A 177 -49.64 -10.32 -8.43
CA TYR A 177 -50.56 -11.26 -9.07
C TYR A 177 -50.02 -11.92 -10.35
N SER A 178 -48.88 -11.46 -10.87
CA SER A 178 -48.31 -12.05 -12.08
C SER A 178 -47.64 -13.39 -11.79
N THR A 179 -47.85 -14.36 -12.69
CA THR A 179 -47.07 -15.60 -12.72
C THR A 179 -45.62 -15.29 -13.09
N LYS A 180 -44.70 -15.74 -12.25
CA LYS A 180 -43.28 -15.37 -12.32
C LYS A 180 -42.45 -16.51 -12.89
N ASP A 181 -41.90 -16.31 -14.09
CA ASP A 181 -41.04 -17.30 -14.74
C ASP A 181 -39.65 -17.32 -14.08
N ARG A 182 -39.39 -18.36 -13.27
CA ARG A 182 -38.10 -18.56 -12.58
C ARG A 182 -36.90 -18.47 -13.51
N TRP A 183 -36.95 -19.14 -14.65
CA TRP A 183 -35.82 -19.18 -15.59
C TRP A 183 -35.50 -17.80 -16.17
N ARG A 184 -36.53 -16.97 -16.39
CA ARG A 184 -36.39 -15.62 -16.93
C ARG A 184 -35.77 -14.69 -15.89
N ILE A 185 -36.19 -14.82 -14.63
CA ILE A 185 -35.59 -14.11 -13.49
C ILE A 185 -34.12 -14.47 -13.35
N LEU A 186 -33.78 -15.76 -13.29
CA LEU A 186 -32.41 -16.23 -13.14
C LEU A 186 -31.50 -15.74 -14.28
N ARG A 187 -31.98 -15.84 -15.52
CA ARG A 187 -31.23 -15.37 -16.70
C ARG A 187 -30.94 -13.87 -16.62
N LEU A 188 -31.95 -13.05 -16.31
CA LEU A 188 -31.78 -11.60 -16.23
C LEU A 188 -30.96 -11.18 -15.00
N ALA A 189 -31.12 -11.91 -13.89
CA ALA A 189 -30.30 -11.75 -12.71
C ALA A 189 -28.86 -12.23 -12.93
N GLY A 190 -28.54 -12.93 -14.03
CA GLY A 190 -27.22 -13.50 -14.31
C GLY A 190 -26.79 -14.56 -13.29
N LEU A 191 -27.73 -15.41 -12.88
CA LEU A 191 -27.55 -16.53 -11.95
C LEU A 191 -27.85 -17.84 -12.67
N SER A 192 -27.10 -18.89 -12.31
CA SER A 192 -27.34 -20.26 -12.73
C SER A 192 -27.72 -21.12 -11.52
N LYS A 193 -28.22 -22.34 -11.77
CA LYS A 193 -28.59 -23.27 -10.69
C LYS A 193 -27.41 -23.65 -9.80
N GLU A 194 -26.19 -23.63 -10.34
CA GLU A 194 -24.96 -24.01 -9.64
C GLU A 194 -24.36 -22.84 -8.84
N ARG A 195 -24.70 -21.60 -9.20
CA ARG A 195 -24.09 -20.39 -8.61
C ARG A 195 -25.00 -19.69 -7.61
N ILE A 196 -26.30 -19.99 -7.63
CA ILE A 196 -27.26 -19.47 -6.65
C ILE A 196 -27.02 -20.13 -5.28
N THR A 197 -27.03 -19.33 -4.21
CA THR A 197 -26.96 -19.86 -2.85
C THR A 197 -28.29 -20.47 -2.45
N GLN A 198 -28.27 -21.38 -1.47
CA GLN A 198 -29.48 -22.04 -0.99
C GLN A 198 -30.53 -21.03 -0.49
N GLU A 199 -30.11 -20.00 0.22
CA GLU A 199 -30.98 -18.96 0.78
C GLU A 199 -31.60 -18.09 -0.33
N ALA A 200 -30.81 -17.72 -1.35
CA ALA A 200 -31.32 -16.98 -2.49
C ALA A 200 -32.29 -17.84 -3.34
N GLN A 201 -32.05 -19.15 -3.40
CA GLN A 201 -32.96 -20.10 -4.06
C GLN A 201 -34.28 -20.24 -3.29
N ILE A 202 -34.24 -20.33 -1.96
CA ILE A 202 -35.44 -20.35 -1.10
C ILE A 202 -36.24 -19.06 -1.29
N PHE A 203 -35.57 -17.91 -1.29
CA PHE A 203 -36.19 -16.60 -1.56
C PHE A 203 -36.89 -16.57 -2.93
N LEU A 204 -36.21 -17.00 -3.99
CA LEU A 204 -36.79 -17.09 -5.33
C LEU A 204 -38.01 -18.02 -5.35
N ASN A 205 -37.93 -19.15 -4.64
CA ASN A 205 -39.02 -20.11 -4.60
C ASN A 205 -40.26 -19.54 -3.91
N MET A 206 -40.10 -18.92 -2.75
CA MET A 206 -41.18 -18.27 -2.02
C MET A 206 -41.92 -17.24 -2.86
N ILE A 207 -41.18 -16.44 -3.63
CA ILE A 207 -41.76 -15.38 -4.46
C ILE A 207 -42.50 -15.96 -5.68
N CYS A 208 -42.00 -17.04 -6.25
CA CYS A 208 -42.63 -17.68 -7.41
C CYS A 208 -43.81 -18.59 -7.06
N GLU A 209 -43.86 -19.17 -5.85
CA GLU A 209 -44.88 -20.16 -5.45
C GLU A 209 -46.05 -19.56 -4.64
N LYS A 210 -45.89 -18.42 -3.96
CA LYS A 210 -46.93 -17.80 -3.12
C LYS A 210 -48.06 -17.09 -3.89
N ILE A 211 -48.70 -17.77 -4.85
CA ILE A 211 -49.98 -17.32 -5.45
C ILE A 211 -51.14 -18.31 -5.22
N TYR A 212 -50.92 -19.50 -4.62
CA TYR A 212 -51.98 -20.49 -4.38
C TYR A 212 -52.24 -20.80 -2.89
N ALA A 213 -52.41 -19.76 -2.06
CA ALA A 213 -52.82 -19.95 -0.67
C ALA A 213 -53.92 -18.97 -0.28
N TYR A 214 -55.04 -19.00 -1.00
CA TYR A 214 -56.38 -18.62 -0.53
C TYR A 214 -57.43 -19.42 -1.30
#